data_AF-G6YCE2-F1
#
_entry.id   AF-G6YCE2-F1
#
_cell.length_a   1.000
_cell.length_b   1.000
_cell.length_c   1.000
_cell.angle_alpha   90.00
_cell.angle_beta   90.00
_cell.angle_gamma   90.00
#
_symmetry.space_group_name_H-M   'P 1'
#
loop_
_entity.id
_entity.type
_entity.pdbx_description
1 polymer ?
#
loop_
_entity_poly.entity_id
_entity_poly.type
_entity_poly.pdbx_seq_one_letter_code
_entity_poly.pdbx_strand_id
1 'polypeptide(L)'
;MNAASSFDWWQFISDVGSTVIGVVIGFGLSILIHRLEIRYDERKEQNTDRMRRLACAKHIMASCAANIETLINFKIQMSVPLAQDAETLRPPVISRDIHQIIESSSNLPAMFQGLTKIPKSELPQQAELLSLIDEIPMLIGLVHQSSASIDNLNSTLDERNMLLQQHAMQNIQGLNAAAIIYYYTMILSQSDNVIMQNDIGLFFNQLLAEQVDSYAKHEYKGVKVLKFSINEPQKQHMPPNDYVKGYRDQFRDFSEQVKPKEMFTLADSYSRNGEFK
;
A
#
# COMPACT_ATOMS: atom_id res chain seq x y z
N MET A 1 -76.68 36.16 46.82
CA MET A 1 -75.92 35.40 47.83
C MET A 1 -74.86 34.63 47.06
N ASN A 2 -73.63 35.13 47.06
CA ASN A 2 -72.52 34.57 46.28
C ASN A 2 -71.79 33.54 47.14
N ALA A 3 -71.85 32.27 46.75
CA ALA A 3 -71.02 31.22 47.33
C ALA A 3 -69.59 31.39 46.77
N ALA A 4 -68.69 31.96 47.57
CA ALA A 4 -67.27 31.89 47.27
C ALA A 4 -66.82 30.44 47.53
N SER A 5 -66.55 29.69 46.46
CA SER A 5 -65.90 28.39 46.57
C SER A 5 -64.50 28.60 47.15
N SER A 6 -64.26 28.09 48.36
CA SER A 6 -62.94 28.09 48.98
C SER A 6 -61.99 27.28 48.11
N PHE A 7 -60.97 27.93 47.56
CA PHE A 7 -59.92 27.28 46.79
C PHE A 7 -59.13 26.34 47.71
N ASP A 8 -59.15 25.04 47.40
CA ASP A 8 -58.44 24.03 48.19
C ASP A 8 -56.98 23.94 47.74
N TRP A 9 -56.13 24.66 48.48
CA TRP A 9 -54.69 24.71 48.26
C TRP A 9 -54.02 23.33 48.36
N TRP A 10 -54.54 22.39 49.14
CA TRP A 10 -53.95 21.07 49.31
C TRP A 10 -54.16 20.20 48.08
N GLN A 11 -55.36 20.26 47.50
CA GLN A 11 -55.68 19.52 46.28
C GLN A 11 -54.91 20.07 45.08
N PHE A 12 -54.76 21.40 44.99
CA PHE A 12 -53.93 22.04 43.97
C PHE A 12 -52.45 21.66 44.08
N ILE A 13 -51.86 21.65 45.29
CA ILE A 13 -50.45 21.25 45.49
C ILE A 13 -50.23 19.77 45.18
N SER A 14 -51.18 18.90 45.52
CA SER A 14 -51.12 17.47 45.19
C SER A 14 -51.18 17.22 43.68
N ASP A 15 -52.08 17.90 42.99
CA ASP A 15 -52.24 17.75 41.53
C ASP A 15 -51.06 18.35 40.77
N VAL A 16 -50.54 19.51 41.19
CA VAL A 16 -49.32 20.10 40.61
C VAL A 16 -48.10 19.25 40.94
N GLY A 17 -47.97 18.74 42.17
CA GLY A 17 -46.86 17.89 42.60
C GLY A 17 -46.78 16.58 41.83
N SER A 18 -47.90 15.88 41.66
CA SER A 18 -47.96 14.64 40.88
C SER A 18 -47.66 14.87 39.39
N THR A 19 -48.12 15.97 38.82
CA THR A 19 -47.84 16.37 37.43
C THR A 19 -46.36 16.71 37.24
N VAL A 20 -45.76 17.48 38.15
CA VAL A 20 -44.33 17.85 38.11
C VAL A 20 -43.45 16.60 38.25
N ILE A 21 -43.77 15.69 39.17
CA ILE A 21 -43.03 14.43 39.34
C ILE A 21 -43.16 13.56 38.07
N GLY A 22 -44.35 13.45 37.49
CA GLY A 22 -44.58 12.71 36.24
C GLY A 22 -43.80 13.29 35.06
N VAL A 23 -43.76 14.61 34.91
CA VAL A 23 -43.01 15.30 33.85
C VAL A 23 -41.49 15.13 34.04
N VAL A 24 -40.99 15.25 35.26
CA VAL A 24 -39.55 15.08 35.56
C VAL A 24 -39.11 13.64 35.31
N ILE A 25 -39.90 12.65 35.73
CA ILE A 25 -39.62 11.23 35.48
C ILE A 25 -39.69 10.91 33.98
N GLY A 26 -40.73 11.39 33.28
CA GLY A 26 -40.88 11.18 31.84
C GLY A 26 -39.75 11.82 31.03
N PHE A 27 -39.34 13.04 31.39
CA PHE A 27 -38.22 13.74 30.75
C PHE A 27 -36.88 13.05 31.05
N GLY A 28 -36.65 12.62 32.29
CA GLY A 28 -35.46 11.87 32.68
C GLY A 28 -35.31 10.53 31.95
N LEU A 29 -36.42 9.78 31.80
CA LEU A 29 -36.46 8.54 31.02
C LEU A 29 -36.20 8.80 29.53
N SER A 30 -36.78 9.85 28.94
CA SER A 30 -36.51 10.24 27.55
C SER A 30 -35.03 10.55 27.31
N ILE A 31 -34.38 11.30 28.21
CA ILE A 31 -32.93 11.59 28.11
C ILE A 31 -32.11 10.30 28.19
N LEU A 32 -32.51 9.37 29.07
CA LEU A 32 -31.79 8.12 29.27
C LEU A 32 -31.93 7.18 28.06
N ILE A 33 -33.13 7.07 27.49
CA ILE A 33 -33.38 6.32 26.24
C ILE A 33 -32.57 6.93 25.10
N HIS A 34 -32.62 8.26 24.93
CA HIS A 34 -31.86 8.93 23.89
C HIS A 34 -30.34 8.72 24.02
N ARG A 35 -29.80 8.76 25.25
CA ARG A 35 -28.38 8.43 25.48
C ARG A 35 -28.04 6.97 25.18
N LEU A 36 -28.97 6.04 25.40
CA LEU A 36 -28.78 4.63 25.06
C LEU A 36 -28.82 4.40 23.55
N GLU A 37 -29.73 5.07 22.84
CA GLU A 37 -29.79 5.05 21.37
C GLU A 37 -28.50 5.62 20.77
N ILE A 38 -28.05 6.79 21.22
CA ILE A 38 -26.75 7.37 20.78
C ILE A 38 -25.61 6.36 20.99
N ARG A 39 -25.51 5.76 22.18
CA ARG A 39 -24.45 4.76 22.45
C ARG A 39 -24.58 3.50 21.61
N TYR A 40 -25.79 3.09 21.27
CA TYR A 40 -26.03 1.92 20.45
C TYR A 40 -25.63 2.20 18.99
N ASP A 41 -26.02 3.37 18.48
CA ASP A 41 -25.68 3.81 17.12
C ASP A 41 -24.16 4.02 16.97
N GLU A 42 -23.50 4.67 17.95
CA GLU A 42 -22.04 4.81 18.00
C GLU A 42 -21.32 3.45 17.93
N ARG A 43 -21.79 2.45 18.68
CA ARG A 43 -21.20 1.10 18.66
C ARG A 43 -21.43 0.39 17.32
N LYS A 44 -22.59 0.59 16.70
CA LYS A 44 -22.93 0.01 15.40
C LYS A 44 -22.10 0.64 14.28
N GLU A 45 -21.93 1.96 14.32
CA GLU A 45 -21.09 2.73 13.40
C GLU A 45 -19.62 2.29 13.53
N GLN A 46 -19.09 2.27 14.75
CA GLN A 46 -17.72 1.78 15.02
C GLN A 46 -17.48 0.36 14.51
N ASN A 47 -18.44 -0.55 14.70
CA ASN A 47 -18.32 -1.91 14.17
C ASN A 47 -18.37 -1.94 12.63
N THR A 48 -19.19 -1.09 12.01
CA THR A 48 -19.30 -1.00 10.56
C THR A 48 -18.00 -0.49 9.94
N ASP A 49 -17.43 0.58 10.51
CA ASP A 49 -16.17 1.15 10.04
C ASP A 49 -15.00 0.21 10.28
N ARG A 50 -14.98 -0.47 11.43
CA ARG A 50 -14.01 -1.52 11.72
C ARG A 50 -14.06 -2.66 10.70
N MET A 51 -15.24 -3.07 10.26
CA MET A 51 -15.40 -4.10 9.22
C MET A 51 -14.96 -3.61 7.84
N ARG A 52 -15.23 -2.35 7.50
CA ARG A 52 -14.75 -1.72 6.25
C ARG A 52 -13.23 -1.67 6.18
N ARG A 53 -12.58 -1.23 7.26
CA ARG A 53 -11.11 -1.22 7.37
C ARG A 53 -10.51 -2.62 7.23
N LEU A 54 -11.14 -3.63 7.84
CA LEU A 54 -10.71 -5.01 7.72
C LEU A 54 -10.86 -5.54 6.29
N ALA A 55 -11.95 -5.19 5.61
CA ALA A 55 -12.17 -5.55 4.21
C ALA A 55 -11.11 -4.91 3.31
N CYS A 56 -10.82 -3.63 3.50
CA CYS A 56 -9.76 -2.93 2.75
C CYS A 56 -8.39 -3.56 3.04
N ALA A 57 -8.04 -3.83 4.30
CA ALA A 57 -6.79 -4.48 4.67
C ALA A 57 -6.65 -5.87 4.01
N LYS A 58 -7.73 -6.67 3.97
CA LYS A 58 -7.75 -7.96 3.27
C LYS A 58 -7.54 -7.80 1.77
N HIS A 59 -8.18 -6.80 1.15
CA HIS A 59 -8.04 -6.52 -0.27
C HIS A 59 -6.60 -6.13 -0.62
N ILE A 60 -5.98 -5.23 0.16
CA ILE A 60 -4.56 -4.86 0.01
C ILE A 60 -3.67 -6.09 0.15
N MET A 61 -3.89 -6.92 1.18
CA MET A 61 -3.10 -8.13 1.41
C MET A 61 -3.19 -9.11 0.22
N ALA A 62 -4.39 -9.32 -0.32
CA ALA A 62 -4.60 -10.18 -1.48
C ALA A 62 -3.90 -9.64 -2.74
N SER A 63 -4.00 -8.33 -2.97
CA SER A 63 -3.34 -7.64 -4.09
C SER A 63 -1.82 -7.75 -3.99
N CYS A 64 -1.25 -7.51 -2.81
CA CYS A 64 0.18 -7.68 -2.54
C CYS A 64 0.64 -9.11 -2.78
N ALA A 65 -0.10 -10.09 -2.29
CA ALA A 65 0.22 -11.51 -2.46
C ALA A 65 0.29 -11.89 -3.95
N ALA A 66 -0.71 -11.50 -4.74
CA ALA A 66 -0.76 -11.75 -6.17
C ALA A 66 0.40 -11.05 -6.92
N ASN A 67 0.68 -9.79 -6.58
CA ASN A 67 1.79 -9.04 -7.18
C ASN A 67 3.14 -9.68 -6.84
N ILE A 68 3.38 -10.06 -5.57
CA ILE A 68 4.63 -10.72 -5.15
C ILE A 68 4.81 -12.04 -5.89
N GLU A 69 3.76 -12.87 -5.96
CA GLU A 69 3.83 -14.14 -6.70
C GLU A 69 4.22 -13.91 -8.16
N THR A 70 3.58 -12.94 -8.80
CA THR A 70 3.83 -12.62 -10.21
C THR A 70 5.26 -12.10 -10.42
N LEU A 71 5.74 -11.19 -9.57
CA LEU A 71 7.08 -10.62 -9.65
C LEU A 71 8.18 -11.65 -9.33
N ILE A 72 7.95 -12.56 -8.38
CA ILE A 72 8.90 -13.65 -8.09
C ILE A 72 8.98 -14.62 -9.27
N ASN A 73 7.82 -15.01 -9.83
CA ASN A 73 7.80 -15.87 -11.01
C ASN A 73 8.52 -15.22 -12.19
N PHE A 74 8.28 -13.92 -12.41
CA PHE A 74 9.02 -13.15 -13.40
C PHE A 74 10.52 -13.10 -13.10
N LYS A 75 10.91 -12.93 -11.83
CA LYS A 75 12.32 -12.92 -11.42
C LYS A 75 13.02 -14.23 -11.79
N ILE A 76 12.39 -15.35 -11.44
CA ILE A 76 12.94 -16.69 -11.68
C ILE A 76 13.03 -16.99 -13.17
N GLN A 77 11.97 -16.68 -13.93
CA GLN A 77 11.87 -17.07 -15.34
C GLN A 77 12.62 -16.11 -16.27
N MET A 78 12.74 -14.83 -15.90
CA MET A 78 13.23 -13.78 -16.80
C MET A 78 14.40 -13.00 -16.20
N SER A 79 14.24 -12.38 -15.02
CA SER A 79 15.28 -11.47 -14.50
C SER A 79 16.59 -12.18 -14.15
N VAL A 80 16.55 -13.38 -13.57
CA VAL A 80 17.76 -14.14 -13.21
C VAL A 80 18.52 -14.60 -14.47
N PRO A 81 17.88 -15.24 -15.46
CA PRO A 81 18.54 -15.52 -16.74
C PRO A 81 19.09 -14.27 -17.40
N LEU A 82 18.32 -13.18 -17.41
CA LEU A 82 18.75 -11.91 -18.00
C LEU A 82 19.99 -11.33 -17.33
N ALA A 83 20.13 -11.47 -16.01
CA ALA A 83 21.31 -11.05 -15.26
C ALA A 83 22.55 -11.86 -15.66
N GLN A 84 22.40 -13.19 -15.76
CA GLN A 84 23.47 -14.08 -16.19
C GLN A 84 23.92 -13.77 -17.62
N ASP A 85 22.97 -13.59 -18.53
CA ASP A 85 23.27 -13.21 -19.91
C ASP A 85 23.99 -11.85 -19.96
N ALA A 86 23.54 -10.87 -19.18
CA ALA A 86 24.17 -9.56 -19.11
C ALA A 86 25.63 -9.65 -18.63
N GLU A 87 25.93 -10.51 -17.65
CA GLU A 87 27.30 -10.73 -17.17
C GLU A 87 28.22 -11.31 -18.25
N THR A 88 27.71 -12.21 -19.08
CA THR A 88 28.51 -12.81 -20.17
C THR A 88 28.77 -11.83 -21.32
N LEU A 89 27.81 -10.95 -21.62
CA LEU A 89 27.92 -9.99 -22.73
C LEU A 89 28.65 -8.69 -22.35
N ARG A 90 28.74 -8.36 -21.05
CA ARG A 90 29.31 -7.10 -20.57
C ARG A 90 30.82 -6.96 -20.86
N PRO A 91 31.70 -7.95 -20.63
CA PRO A 91 33.12 -7.84 -20.94
C PRO A 91 33.43 -7.51 -22.42
N PRO A 92 32.85 -8.20 -23.42
CA PRO A 92 33.15 -7.90 -24.82
C PRO A 92 32.57 -6.54 -25.27
N VAL A 93 31.45 -6.09 -24.68
CA VAL A 93 30.90 -4.73 -24.93
C VAL A 93 31.82 -3.65 -24.39
N ILE A 94 32.40 -3.83 -23.20
CA ILE A 94 33.35 -2.88 -22.60
C ILE A 94 34.66 -2.83 -23.40
N SER A 95 35.19 -3.99 -23.80
CA SER A 95 36.41 -4.07 -24.62
C SER A 95 36.20 -3.63 -26.08
N ARG A 96 34.93 -3.46 -26.50
CA ARG A 96 34.52 -3.13 -27.87
C ARG A 96 34.95 -4.19 -28.91
N ASP A 97 35.06 -5.45 -28.49
CA ASP A 97 35.39 -6.57 -29.37
C ASP A 97 34.15 -7.04 -30.13
N ILE A 98 33.94 -6.50 -31.33
CA ILE A 98 32.74 -6.75 -32.14
C ILE A 98 32.57 -8.23 -32.49
N HIS A 99 33.66 -8.97 -32.72
CA HIS A 99 33.58 -10.39 -33.06
C HIS A 99 33.07 -11.19 -31.87
N GLN A 100 33.63 -10.96 -30.68
CA GLN A 100 33.16 -11.60 -29.45
C GLN A 100 31.74 -11.15 -29.08
N ILE A 101 31.37 -9.89 -29.34
CA ILE A 101 30.00 -9.41 -29.10
C ILE A 101 29.00 -10.20 -29.95
N ILE A 102 29.23 -10.33 -31.26
CA ILE A 102 28.34 -11.05 -32.18
C ILE A 102 28.30 -12.55 -31.84
N GLU A 103 29.45 -13.14 -31.52
CA GLU A 103 29.53 -14.56 -31.14
C GLU A 103 28.78 -14.82 -29.83
N SER A 104 29.06 -14.02 -28.79
CA SER A 104 28.41 -14.15 -27.47
C SER A 104 26.90 -13.92 -27.56
N SER A 105 26.45 -13.02 -28.43
CA SER A 105 25.03 -12.71 -28.58
C SER A 105 24.22 -13.75 -29.32
N SER A 106 24.83 -14.37 -30.34
CA SER A 106 24.22 -15.48 -31.08
C SER A 106 23.93 -16.68 -30.17
N ASN A 107 24.61 -16.75 -29.02
CA ASN A 107 24.49 -17.81 -28.04
C ASN A 107 23.50 -17.48 -26.88
N LEU A 108 22.99 -16.24 -26.76
CA LEU A 108 22.18 -15.80 -25.62
C LEU A 108 20.79 -15.29 -26.02
N PRO A 109 19.78 -16.17 -26.06
CA PRO A 109 18.46 -15.81 -26.56
C PRO A 109 17.65 -14.85 -25.67
N ALA A 110 17.80 -14.85 -24.33
CA ALA A 110 16.91 -14.06 -23.47
C ALA A 110 17.19 -12.55 -23.57
N MET A 111 18.43 -12.15 -23.81
CA MET A 111 18.77 -10.75 -24.11
C MET A 111 18.12 -10.19 -25.37
N PHE A 112 17.84 -11.05 -26.36
CA PHE A 112 17.25 -10.64 -27.64
C PHE A 112 15.76 -10.98 -27.79
N GLN A 113 15.18 -11.68 -26.82
CA GLN A 113 13.75 -11.93 -26.77
C GLN A 113 13.01 -10.74 -26.16
N GLY A 114 11.87 -10.43 -26.77
CA GLY A 114 10.91 -9.49 -26.20
C GLY A 114 10.29 -10.08 -24.94
N LEU A 115 10.24 -9.29 -23.87
CA LEU A 115 9.67 -9.71 -22.59
C LEU A 115 8.19 -9.31 -22.51
N THR A 116 7.36 -10.20 -21.97
CA THR A 116 5.93 -9.94 -21.80
C THR A 116 5.70 -9.04 -20.58
N LYS A 117 4.73 -8.12 -20.71
CA LYS A 117 4.27 -7.29 -19.60
C LYS A 117 3.68 -8.14 -18.48
N ILE A 118 3.85 -7.64 -17.27
CA ILE A 118 3.38 -8.27 -16.05
C ILE A 118 2.00 -7.72 -15.70
N PRO A 119 1.00 -8.58 -15.41
CA PRO A 119 -0.29 -8.11 -14.93
C PRO A 119 -0.15 -7.46 -13.56
N LYS A 120 -0.82 -6.31 -13.38
CA LYS A 120 -0.93 -5.64 -12.09
C LYS A 120 -2.24 -6.05 -11.43
N SER A 121 -2.19 -6.48 -10.17
CA SER A 121 -3.40 -6.75 -9.39
C SER A 121 -4.18 -5.47 -9.12
N GLU A 122 -5.50 -5.58 -9.03
CA GLU A 122 -6.36 -4.45 -8.70
C GLU A 122 -6.08 -3.97 -7.28
N LEU A 123 -6.13 -2.65 -7.10
CA LEU A 123 -5.98 -2.01 -5.81
C LEU A 123 -7.37 -1.66 -5.26
N PRO A 124 -7.52 -1.55 -3.93
CA PRO A 124 -8.75 -1.05 -3.35
C PRO A 124 -9.09 0.34 -3.88
N GLN A 125 -10.38 0.62 -3.98
CA GLN A 125 -10.86 1.94 -4.41
C GLN A 125 -10.38 3.01 -3.43
N GLN A 126 -10.21 4.25 -3.92
CA GLN A 126 -9.74 5.36 -3.09
C GLN A 126 -10.61 5.57 -1.83
N ALA A 127 -11.92 5.39 -1.94
CA ALA A 127 -12.85 5.46 -0.81
C ALA A 127 -12.56 4.39 0.27
N GLU A 128 -12.14 3.19 -0.13
CA GLU A 128 -11.75 2.13 0.80
C GLU A 128 -10.42 2.45 1.47
N LEU A 129 -9.45 2.94 0.70
CA LEU A 129 -8.15 3.36 1.23
C LEU A 129 -8.30 4.48 2.28
N LEU A 130 -9.18 5.46 2.03
CA LEU A 130 -9.50 6.54 2.97
C LEU A 130 -9.96 6.03 4.33
N SER A 131 -10.60 4.87 4.42
CA SER A 131 -10.97 4.28 5.71
C SER A 131 -9.77 3.85 6.57
N LEU A 132 -8.62 3.56 5.95
CA LEU A 132 -7.37 3.12 6.60
C LEU A 132 -6.35 4.24 6.76
N ILE A 133 -6.52 5.36 6.05
CA ILE A 133 -5.54 6.46 6.02
C ILE A 133 -5.36 7.08 7.41
N ASP A 134 -6.44 7.24 8.18
CA ASP A 134 -6.38 7.81 9.52
C ASP A 134 -5.59 6.94 10.51
N GLU A 135 -5.57 5.62 10.28
CA GLU A 135 -4.89 4.65 11.13
C GLU A 135 -3.46 4.37 10.64
N ILE A 136 -3.23 4.47 9.32
CA ILE A 136 -1.97 4.14 8.65
C ILE A 136 -1.67 5.23 7.59
N PRO A 137 -1.24 6.44 7.98
CA PRO A 137 -1.08 7.54 7.03
C PRO A 137 -0.09 7.25 5.89
N MET A 138 0.93 6.45 6.17
CA MET A 138 1.94 6.03 5.18
C MET A 138 1.43 4.97 4.18
N LEU A 139 0.26 4.37 4.42
CA LEU A 139 -0.29 3.30 3.59
C LEU A 139 -0.50 3.74 2.15
N ILE A 140 -1.00 4.95 1.93
CA ILE A 140 -1.24 5.49 0.58
C ILE A 140 0.05 5.54 -0.21
N GLY A 141 1.10 6.05 0.44
CA GLY A 141 2.42 6.16 -0.16
C GLY A 141 2.91 4.77 -0.58
N LEU A 142 2.81 3.78 0.31
CA LEU A 142 3.22 2.41 0.01
C LEU A 142 2.38 1.75 -1.08
N VAL A 143 1.06 1.94 -1.08
CA VAL A 143 0.14 1.45 -2.13
C VAL A 143 0.47 2.09 -3.48
N HIS A 144 0.75 3.37 -3.50
CA HIS A 144 1.12 4.08 -4.72
C HIS A 144 2.49 3.61 -5.22
N GLN A 145 3.49 3.48 -4.35
CA GLN A 145 4.83 3.03 -4.73
C GLN A 145 4.82 1.57 -5.20
N SER A 146 4.07 0.69 -4.53
CA SER A 146 3.93 -0.71 -4.96
C SER A 146 3.26 -0.81 -6.33
N SER A 147 2.21 -0.02 -6.59
CA SER A 147 1.56 0.08 -7.89
C SER A 147 2.49 0.61 -8.98
N ALA A 148 3.14 1.75 -8.71
CA ALA A 148 4.00 2.45 -9.64
C ALA A 148 5.23 1.62 -10.01
N SER A 149 5.74 0.79 -9.10
CA SER A 149 6.87 -0.11 -9.40
C SER A 149 6.58 -1.10 -10.53
N ILE A 150 5.34 -1.63 -10.60
CA ILE A 150 4.93 -2.55 -11.67
C ILE A 150 4.73 -1.79 -12.98
N ASP A 151 4.20 -0.56 -12.92
CA ASP A 151 4.06 0.30 -14.10
C ASP A 151 5.43 0.70 -14.66
N ASN A 152 6.37 1.06 -13.80
CA ASN A 152 7.76 1.39 -14.18
C ASN A 152 8.48 0.18 -14.78
N LEU A 153 8.30 -1.00 -14.20
CA LEU A 153 8.82 -2.25 -14.77
C LEU A 153 8.25 -2.48 -16.18
N ASN A 154 6.93 -2.39 -16.36
CA ASN A 154 6.29 -2.54 -17.67
C ASN A 154 6.75 -1.50 -18.69
N SER A 155 6.95 -0.23 -18.28
CA SER A 155 7.54 0.81 -19.14
C SER A 155 8.95 0.45 -19.58
N THR A 156 9.77 -0.06 -18.64
CA THR A 156 11.15 -0.50 -18.92
C THR A 156 11.17 -1.68 -19.89
N LEU A 157 10.22 -2.62 -19.75
CA LEU A 157 10.07 -3.74 -20.69
C LEU A 157 9.70 -3.25 -22.10
N ASP A 158 8.81 -2.26 -22.22
CA ASP A 158 8.46 -1.66 -23.51
C ASP A 158 9.66 -1.00 -24.19
N GLU A 159 10.41 -0.18 -23.44
CA GLU A 159 11.60 0.50 -23.95
C GLU A 159 12.63 -0.52 -24.44
N ARG A 160 12.89 -1.57 -23.65
CA ARG A 160 13.81 -2.64 -24.03
C ARG A 160 13.34 -3.37 -25.28
N ASN A 161 12.06 -3.74 -25.36
CA ASN A 161 11.49 -4.44 -26.51
C ASN A 161 11.56 -3.58 -27.78
N MET A 162 11.33 -2.27 -27.66
CA MET A 162 11.46 -1.33 -28.75
C MET A 162 12.92 -1.24 -29.24
N LEU A 163 13.90 -1.19 -28.33
CA LEU A 163 15.32 -1.21 -28.71
C LEU A 163 15.71 -2.50 -29.44
N LEU A 164 15.18 -3.65 -29.01
CA LEU A 164 15.38 -4.92 -29.70
C LEU A 164 14.80 -4.91 -31.11
N GLN A 165 13.59 -4.37 -31.26
CA GLN A 165 12.96 -4.23 -32.57
C GLN A 165 13.75 -3.29 -33.48
N GLN A 166 14.23 -2.15 -32.96
CA GLN A 166 15.07 -1.21 -33.70
C GLN A 166 16.39 -1.83 -34.13
N HIS A 167 17.06 -2.55 -33.22
CA HIS A 167 18.27 -3.31 -33.54
C HIS A 167 18.01 -4.32 -34.66
N ALA A 168 16.93 -5.11 -34.56
CA ALA A 168 16.57 -6.10 -35.57
C ALA A 168 16.30 -5.44 -36.94
N MET A 169 15.57 -4.33 -36.98
CA MET A 169 15.27 -3.60 -38.22
C MET A 169 16.53 -3.04 -38.88
N GLN A 170 17.46 -2.48 -38.10
CA GLN A 170 18.70 -1.93 -38.63
C GLN A 170 19.71 -3.01 -38.99
N ASN A 171 19.70 -4.15 -38.30
CA ASN A 171 20.57 -5.28 -38.64
C ASN A 171 20.29 -5.83 -40.05
N ILE A 172 19.04 -5.79 -40.51
CA ILE A 172 18.66 -6.13 -41.90
C ILE A 172 19.41 -5.24 -42.92
N GLN A 173 19.72 -4.01 -42.56
CA GLN A 173 20.43 -3.04 -43.41
C GLN A 173 21.96 -3.14 -43.31
N GLY A 174 22.46 -4.00 -42.42
CA GLY A 174 23.89 -4.14 -42.11
C GLY A 174 24.35 -3.07 -41.11
N LEU A 175 24.41 -3.44 -39.83
CA LEU A 175 24.91 -2.55 -38.78
C LEU A 175 26.44 -2.43 -38.85
N ASN A 176 26.94 -1.21 -38.67
CA ASN A 176 28.37 -1.01 -38.44
C ASN A 176 28.73 -1.36 -36.97
N ALA A 177 30.03 -1.57 -36.73
CA ALA A 177 30.60 -1.85 -35.42
C ALA A 177 30.11 -0.94 -34.28
N ALA A 178 30.10 0.38 -34.53
CA ALA A 178 29.71 1.36 -33.54
C ALA A 178 28.22 1.26 -33.17
N ALA A 179 27.37 1.00 -34.16
CA ALA A 179 25.94 0.81 -33.96
C ALA A 179 25.64 -0.50 -33.21
N ILE A 180 26.37 -1.58 -33.49
CA ILE A 180 26.28 -2.83 -32.72
C ILE A 180 26.60 -2.56 -31.24
N ILE A 181 27.76 -1.96 -30.95
CA ILE A 181 28.16 -1.65 -29.57
C ILE A 181 27.13 -0.74 -28.88
N TYR A 182 26.58 0.25 -29.60
CA TYR A 182 25.55 1.14 -29.08
C TYR A 182 24.29 0.37 -28.63
N TYR A 183 23.69 -0.43 -29.51
CA TYR A 183 22.47 -1.17 -29.16
C TYR A 183 22.70 -2.13 -28.00
N TYR A 184 23.83 -2.81 -28.00
CA TYR A 184 24.17 -3.76 -26.95
C TYR A 184 24.34 -3.10 -25.60
N THR A 185 25.00 -1.94 -25.56
CA THR A 185 25.13 -1.14 -24.35
C THR A 185 23.77 -0.69 -23.84
N MET A 186 22.89 -0.23 -24.73
CA MET A 186 21.54 0.20 -24.38
C MET A 186 20.67 -0.96 -23.88
N ILE A 187 20.70 -2.11 -24.55
CA ILE A 187 19.96 -3.32 -24.16
C ILE A 187 20.45 -3.83 -22.81
N LEU A 188 21.77 -3.84 -22.56
CA LEU A 188 22.36 -4.20 -21.27
C LEU A 188 21.86 -3.26 -20.16
N SER A 189 21.94 -1.95 -20.39
CA SER A 189 21.48 -0.96 -19.42
C SER A 189 20.00 -1.11 -19.10
N GLN A 190 19.15 -1.37 -20.10
CA GLN A 190 17.73 -1.61 -19.87
C GLN A 190 17.46 -2.94 -19.19
N SER A 191 18.28 -3.96 -19.46
CA SER A 191 18.19 -5.25 -18.79
C SER A 191 18.52 -5.14 -17.29
N ASP A 192 19.57 -4.38 -16.95
CA ASP A 192 19.90 -4.04 -15.55
C ASP A 192 18.74 -3.27 -14.88
N ASN A 193 18.11 -2.34 -15.60
CA ASN A 193 16.95 -1.60 -15.10
C ASN A 193 15.74 -2.53 -14.87
N VAL A 194 15.44 -3.47 -15.77
CA VAL A 194 14.37 -4.48 -15.58
C VAL A 194 14.60 -5.28 -14.29
N ILE A 195 15.83 -5.72 -14.04
CA ILE A 195 16.19 -6.46 -12.83
C ILE A 195 15.97 -5.60 -11.58
N MET A 196 16.45 -4.36 -11.61
CA MET A 196 16.30 -3.42 -10.50
C MET A 196 14.83 -3.09 -10.20
N GLN A 197 14.02 -2.79 -11.22
CA GLN A 197 12.60 -2.45 -11.05
C GLN A 197 11.80 -3.63 -10.49
N ASN A 198 12.12 -4.86 -10.91
CA ASN A 198 11.51 -6.05 -10.35
C ASN A 198 11.81 -6.20 -8.85
N ASP A 199 13.05 -5.97 -8.43
CA ASP A 199 13.45 -6.02 -7.03
C ASP A 199 12.78 -4.92 -6.19
N ILE A 200 12.67 -3.70 -6.73
CA ILE A 200 11.94 -2.59 -6.11
C ILE A 200 10.46 -2.97 -5.93
N GLY A 201 9.84 -3.60 -6.93
CA GLY A 201 8.46 -4.03 -6.85
C GLY A 201 8.22 -5.11 -5.81
N LEU A 202 9.11 -6.09 -5.72
CA LEU A 202 9.07 -7.11 -4.66
C LEU A 202 9.18 -6.48 -3.28
N PHE A 203 10.08 -5.52 -3.12
CA PHE A 203 10.27 -4.83 -1.86
C PHE A 203 9.02 -4.06 -1.42
N PHE A 204 8.47 -3.18 -2.26
CA PHE A 204 7.34 -2.34 -1.85
C PHE A 204 6.08 -3.16 -1.58
N ASN A 205 5.82 -4.22 -2.36
CA ASN A 205 4.68 -5.10 -2.09
C ASN A 205 4.89 -5.91 -0.80
N GLN A 206 6.11 -6.37 -0.51
CA GLN A 206 6.42 -7.04 0.75
C GLN A 206 6.23 -6.09 1.94
N LEU A 207 6.79 -4.89 1.88
CA LEU A 207 6.67 -3.90 2.94
C LEU A 207 5.21 -3.53 3.19
N LEU A 208 4.42 -3.31 2.13
CA LEU A 208 2.99 -3.05 2.24
C LEU A 208 2.25 -4.21 2.92
N ALA A 209 2.55 -5.46 2.57
CA ALA A 209 1.99 -6.63 3.23
C ALA A 209 2.39 -6.70 4.72
N GLU A 210 3.64 -6.42 5.07
CA GLU A 210 4.14 -6.37 6.45
C GLU A 210 3.38 -5.33 7.29
N GLN A 211 3.17 -4.11 6.75
CA GLN A 211 2.45 -3.04 7.45
C GLN A 211 0.97 -3.39 7.67
N VAL A 212 0.32 -3.97 6.67
CA VAL A 212 -1.08 -4.42 6.79
C VAL A 212 -1.22 -5.59 7.76
N ASP A 213 -0.28 -6.54 7.79
CA ASP A 213 -0.25 -7.64 8.76
C ASP A 213 -0.03 -7.12 10.19
N SER A 214 0.86 -6.13 10.36
CA SER A 214 1.13 -5.48 11.66
C SER A 214 -0.12 -4.78 12.19
N TYR A 215 -0.77 -3.95 11.36
CA TYR A 215 -2.05 -3.32 11.68
C TYR A 215 -3.13 -4.35 12.03
N ALA A 216 -3.29 -5.39 11.20
CA ALA A 216 -4.31 -6.42 11.41
C ALA A 216 -4.14 -7.14 12.76
N LYS A 217 -2.91 -7.45 13.16
CA LYS A 217 -2.61 -8.07 14.47
C LYS A 217 -2.88 -7.14 15.65
N HIS A 218 -2.57 -5.86 15.49
CA HIS A 218 -2.79 -4.86 16.55
C HIS A 218 -4.29 -4.63 16.77
N GLU A 219 -5.03 -4.38 15.69
CA GLU A 219 -6.40 -3.88 15.73
C GLU A 219 -7.45 -5.01 15.88
N TYR A 220 -7.13 -6.23 15.46
CA TYR A 220 -8.07 -7.35 15.42
C TYR A 220 -7.63 -8.55 16.27
N LYS A 221 -7.14 -8.28 17.49
CA LYS A 221 -6.83 -9.33 18.48
C LYS A 221 -8.01 -10.30 18.63
N GLY A 222 -7.77 -11.58 18.35
CA GLY A 222 -8.78 -12.65 18.45
C GLY A 222 -9.56 -12.94 17.17
N VAL A 223 -9.39 -12.16 16.10
CA VAL A 223 -9.98 -12.44 14.77
C VAL A 223 -8.94 -13.13 13.89
N LYS A 224 -9.33 -14.21 13.21
CA LYS A 224 -8.47 -14.86 12.21
C LYS A 224 -8.37 -13.95 10.98
N VAL A 225 -7.21 -13.35 10.76
CA VAL A 225 -6.92 -12.56 9.55
C VAL A 225 -6.06 -13.41 8.60
N LEU A 226 -6.27 -13.23 7.29
CA LEU A 226 -5.44 -13.84 6.26
C LEU A 226 -4.02 -13.32 6.39
N LYS A 227 -3.05 -14.23 6.47
CA LYS A 227 -1.64 -13.91 6.48
C LYS A 227 -1.02 -14.35 5.17
N PHE A 228 -0.32 -13.44 4.51
CA PHE A 228 0.54 -13.82 3.40
C PHE A 228 1.87 -14.35 3.95
N SER A 229 2.33 -15.46 3.40
CA SER A 229 3.65 -16.01 3.69
C SER A 229 4.29 -16.51 2.41
N ILE A 230 5.48 -15.99 2.12
CA ILE A 230 6.31 -16.44 1.02
C ILE A 230 6.87 -17.83 1.36
N ASN A 231 6.77 -18.78 0.43
CA ASN A 231 7.31 -20.12 0.63
C ASN A 231 8.87 -20.10 0.64
N GLU A 232 9.51 -21.10 1.26
CA GLU A 232 10.98 -21.12 1.40
C GLU A 232 11.75 -21.03 0.06
N PRO A 233 11.34 -21.72 -1.02
CA PRO A 233 11.99 -21.57 -2.32
C PRO A 233 11.94 -20.13 -2.85
N GLN A 234 10.79 -19.46 -2.75
CA GLN A 234 10.61 -18.09 -3.23
C GLN A 234 11.39 -17.06 -2.42
N LYS A 235 11.63 -17.32 -1.12
CA LYS A 235 12.44 -16.42 -0.28
C LYS A 235 13.86 -16.23 -0.79
N GLN A 236 14.43 -17.23 -1.46
CA GLN A 236 15.78 -17.15 -2.04
C GLN A 236 15.88 -16.12 -3.17
N HIS A 237 14.74 -15.77 -3.78
CA HIS A 237 14.65 -14.79 -4.85
C HIS A 237 14.19 -13.41 -4.35
N MET A 238 13.84 -13.28 -3.07
CA MET A 238 13.52 -11.97 -2.52
C MET A 238 14.77 -11.08 -2.47
N PRO A 239 14.63 -9.77 -2.72
CA PRO A 239 15.73 -8.84 -2.55
C PRO A 239 16.26 -8.90 -1.10
N PRO A 240 17.58 -8.78 -0.89
CA PRO A 240 18.14 -8.79 0.45
C PRO A 240 17.62 -7.60 1.26
N ASN A 241 17.39 -7.81 2.56
CA ASN A 241 16.80 -6.80 3.45
C ASN A 241 17.58 -5.47 3.47
N ASP A 242 18.89 -5.51 3.18
CA ASP A 242 19.78 -4.36 3.22
C ASP A 242 19.67 -3.46 1.98
N TYR A 243 19.10 -3.96 0.87
CA TYR A 243 18.99 -3.26 -0.42
C TYR A 243 18.21 -1.94 -0.32
N VAL A 244 17.40 -1.81 0.73
CA VAL A 244 16.38 -0.76 0.88
C VAL A 244 16.24 -0.34 2.35
N LYS A 245 17.29 -0.58 3.16
CA LYS A 245 17.32 -0.33 4.61
C LYS A 245 16.85 1.09 4.95
N GLY A 246 17.28 2.10 4.18
CA GLY A 246 16.84 3.48 4.35
C GLY A 246 15.33 3.71 4.19
N TYR A 247 14.66 2.96 3.32
CA TYR A 247 13.20 3.00 3.21
C TYR A 247 12.55 2.25 4.38
N ARG A 248 13.05 1.06 4.77
CA ARG A 248 12.54 0.36 5.96
C ARG A 248 12.64 1.21 7.23
N ASP A 249 13.72 1.97 7.39
CA ASP A 249 13.92 2.87 8.53
C ASP A 249 12.94 4.06 8.51
N GLN A 250 12.55 4.56 7.33
CA GLN A 250 11.50 5.58 7.18
C GLN A 250 10.10 5.05 7.50
N PHE A 251 9.86 3.76 7.26
CA PHE A 251 8.57 3.09 7.50
C PHE A 251 8.55 2.30 8.83
N ARG A 252 9.37 2.70 9.82
CA ARG A 252 9.47 2.01 11.10
C ARG A 252 8.10 1.83 11.78
N ASP A 253 7.98 0.64 12.34
CA ASP A 253 6.82 -0.15 12.73
C ASP A 253 5.71 0.61 13.50
N PHE A 254 4.44 0.35 13.14
CA PHE A 254 3.24 0.79 13.91
C PHE A 254 3.25 0.32 15.37
N SER A 255 4.03 -0.71 15.68
CA SER A 255 4.20 -1.21 17.05
C SER A 255 4.99 -0.26 17.96
N GLU A 256 5.78 0.66 17.39
CA GLU A 256 6.56 1.68 18.12
C GLU A 256 5.90 3.08 18.08
N GLN A 257 4.86 3.29 17.27
CA GLN A 257 4.11 4.54 17.26
C GLN A 257 3.24 4.64 18.53
N VAL A 258 3.70 5.50 19.45
CA VAL A 258 2.90 6.03 20.56
C VAL A 258 1.54 6.46 20.03
N LYS A 259 0.47 5.99 20.68
CA LYS A 259 -0.93 6.27 20.32
C LYS A 259 -1.11 7.73 19.86
N PRO A 260 -1.85 8.00 18.78
CA PRO A 260 -2.13 9.36 18.29
C PRO A 260 -3.10 10.15 19.19
N LYS A 261 -3.12 9.89 20.50
CA LYS A 261 -3.83 10.71 21.50
C LYS A 261 -3.01 11.88 22.02
N GLU A 262 -1.71 11.97 21.69
CA GLU A 262 -0.83 13.03 22.20
C GLU A 262 -0.25 13.97 21.14
N MET A 263 -0.47 13.73 19.83
CA MET A 263 0.08 14.61 18.77
C MET A 263 -0.77 15.84 18.44
N PHE A 264 -2.03 15.92 18.86
CA PHE A 264 -2.90 17.07 18.56
C PHE A 264 -3.04 18.10 19.69
N THR A 265 -2.27 18.01 20.78
CA THR A 265 -2.20 19.09 21.79
C THR A 265 -1.16 20.18 21.45
N LEU A 266 -0.33 19.99 20.43
CA LEU A 266 0.63 21.01 20.00
C LEU A 266 -0.02 22.14 19.20
N ALA A 267 -1.09 21.89 18.43
CA ALA A 267 -1.82 22.95 17.72
C ALA A 267 -2.57 23.89 18.68
N ASP A 268 -3.03 23.39 19.83
CA ASP A 268 -3.70 24.22 20.86
C ASP A 268 -2.72 25.04 21.71
N SER A 269 -1.45 24.65 21.77
CA SER A 269 -0.42 25.43 22.47
C SER A 269 0.12 26.62 21.65
N TYR A 270 0.00 26.60 20.31
CA TYR A 270 0.45 27.71 19.45
C TYR A 270 -0.61 28.80 19.24
N SER A 271 -1.86 28.56 19.65
CA SER A 271 -2.94 29.56 19.60
C SER A 271 -3.04 30.41 20.88
N ARG A 272 -2.39 30.01 21.98
CA ARG A 272 -2.50 30.69 23.29
C ARG A 272 -1.39 31.69 23.63
N ASN A 273 -0.27 31.70 22.92
CA ASN A 273 0.80 32.68 23.14
C ASN A 273 0.89 33.64 21.95
N GLY A 274 -0.13 34.49 21.86
CA GLY A 274 -0.11 35.68 21.00
C GLY A 274 0.87 36.73 21.54
N GLU A 275 2.17 36.54 21.29
CA GLU A 275 3.12 37.65 21.32
C GLU A 275 3.90 37.69 20.00
N PHE A 276 3.52 38.67 19.18
CA PHE A 276 4.40 39.21 18.15
C PHE A 276 5.59 39.90 18.84
N LYS A 277 6.79 39.40 18.60
CA LYS A 277 8.02 40.19 18.58
C LYS A 277 8.82 39.83 17.35
#